data_AF-A0A8J7DNW2-F1
#
_entry.id   AF-A0A8J7DNW2-F1
#
_cell.length_a   1.000
_cell.length_b   1.000
_cell.length_c   1.000
_cell.angle_alpha   90.00
_cell.angle_beta   90.00
_cell.angle_gamma   90.00
#
_symmetry.space_group_name_H-M   'P 1'
#
loop_
_entity.id
_entity.type
_entity.pdbx_description
1 polymer ?
#
loop_
_entity_poly.entity_id
_entity_poly.type
_entity_poly.pdbx_seq_one_letter_code
_entity_poly.pdbx_strand_id
1 'polypeptide(L)'
;MTSESVTLPSTPSTLLQTAAAKLSQLPLEQQQQVLDFIEFLAQKSQLRPSLWDKIDAIVEQIPEQAWDVLPTDGSEQHDHYLYGAPKQQK
;
A
#
# COMPACT_ATOMS: atom_id res chain seq x y z
N MET A 1 -28.05 -8.16 -36.35
CA MET A 1 -28.02 -8.89 -35.06
C MET A 1 -27.17 -8.07 -34.12
N THR A 2 -27.74 -7.72 -32.98
CA THR A 2 -27.34 -6.68 -32.05
C THR A 2 -25.98 -6.95 -31.40
N SER A 3 -25.09 -5.96 -31.48
CA SER A 3 -23.85 -5.90 -30.71
C SER A 3 -24.18 -5.51 -29.28
N GLU A 4 -24.25 -6.48 -28.37
CA GLU A 4 -24.18 -6.22 -26.93
C GLU A 4 -22.77 -6.57 -26.43
N SER A 5 -21.87 -5.60 -26.55
CA SER A 5 -20.58 -5.62 -25.85
C SER A 5 -20.80 -4.95 -24.50
N VAL A 6 -21.08 -5.76 -23.49
CA VAL A 6 -21.06 -5.40 -22.06
C VAL A 6 -19.73 -4.71 -21.77
N THR A 7 -19.78 -3.39 -21.65
CA THR A 7 -18.60 -2.55 -21.41
C THR A 7 -18.29 -2.58 -19.92
N LEU A 8 -17.26 -3.33 -19.55
CA LEU A 8 -16.64 -3.27 -18.23
C LEU A 8 -16.09 -1.84 -18.00
N PRO A 9 -16.34 -1.19 -16.85
CA PRO A 9 -15.80 0.14 -16.59
C PRO A 9 -14.30 0.05 -16.26
N SER A 10 -13.45 0.32 -17.25
CA SER A 10 -11.97 0.19 -17.15
C SER A 10 -11.23 1.52 -16.94
N THR A 11 -11.90 2.61 -16.54
CA THR A 11 -11.24 3.88 -16.17
C THR A 11 -11.78 4.45 -14.85
N PRO A 12 -10.92 5.02 -13.99
CA PRO A 12 -11.34 5.58 -12.69
C PRO A 12 -12.33 6.74 -12.83
N SER A 13 -12.28 7.48 -13.95
CA SER A 13 -13.15 8.63 -14.21
C SER A 13 -14.62 8.23 -14.43
N THR A 14 -14.87 7.14 -15.17
CA THR A 14 -16.23 6.62 -15.41
C THR A 14 -16.87 6.06 -14.13
N LEU A 15 -16.06 5.48 -13.26
CA LEU A 15 -16.50 4.94 -11.98
C LEU A 15 -16.99 6.06 -11.05
N LEU A 16 -16.24 7.16 -10.95
CA LEU A 16 -16.63 8.34 -10.17
C LEU A 16 -17.93 8.98 -10.68
N GLN A 17 -18.09 9.10 -12.00
CA GLN A 17 -19.30 9.66 -12.61
C GLN A 17 -20.53 8.78 -12.36
N THR A 18 -20.37 7.46 -12.44
CA THR A 18 -21.44 6.51 -12.15
C THR A 18 -21.83 6.54 -10.68
N ALA A 19 -20.86 6.65 -9.77
CA ALA A 19 -21.10 6.77 -8.33
C ALA A 19 -21.86 8.06 -7.99
N ALA A 20 -21.45 9.20 -8.54
CA ALA A 20 -22.11 10.48 -8.35
C ALA A 20 -23.56 10.48 -8.87
N ALA A 21 -23.80 9.89 -10.05
CA ALA A 21 -25.15 9.76 -10.60
C ALA A 21 -26.04 8.91 -9.69
N LYS A 22 -25.54 7.76 -9.19
CA LYS A 22 -26.31 6.90 -8.27
C LYS A 22 -26.57 7.57 -6.92
N LEU A 23 -25.63 8.35 -6.39
CA LEU A 23 -25.79 9.12 -5.16
C LEU A 23 -26.93 10.13 -5.25
N SER A 24 -27.04 10.84 -6.38
CA SER A 24 -28.09 11.84 -6.60
C SER A 24 -29.51 11.24 -6.73
N GLN A 25 -29.63 9.94 -6.96
CA GLN A 25 -30.92 9.23 -7.03
C GLN A 25 -31.37 8.63 -5.70
N LEU A 26 -30.51 8.65 -4.68
CA LEU A 26 -30.81 8.10 -3.36
C LEU A 26 -31.45 9.17 -2.45
N PRO A 27 -32.32 8.79 -1.51
CA PRO A 27 -32.84 9.69 -0.48
C PRO A 27 -31.74 10.19 0.46
N LEU A 28 -31.97 11.35 1.09
CA LEU A 28 -30.97 12.08 1.90
C LEU A 28 -30.31 11.22 2.98
N GLU A 29 -31.08 10.35 3.67
CA GLU A 29 -30.50 9.46 4.68
C GLU A 29 -29.49 8.48 4.10
N GLN A 30 -29.76 7.93 2.91
CA GLN A 30 -28.84 7.01 2.25
C GLN A 30 -27.61 7.73 1.71
N GLN A 31 -27.73 9.01 1.32
CA GLN A 31 -26.58 9.84 0.98
C GLN A 31 -25.67 10.03 2.20
N GLN A 32 -26.25 10.28 3.38
CA GLN A 32 -25.50 10.40 4.63
C GLN A 32 -24.76 9.10 4.97
N GLN A 33 -25.41 7.94 4.83
CA GLN A 33 -24.77 6.65 5.06
C GLN A 33 -23.57 6.39 4.14
N VAL A 34 -23.63 6.83 2.88
CA VAL A 34 -22.49 6.69 1.95
C VAL A 34 -21.36 7.64 2.32
N LEU A 35 -21.66 8.88 2.75
CA LEU A 35 -20.65 9.80 3.25
C LEU A 35 -19.92 9.21 4.46
N ASP A 36 -20.67 8.72 5.45
CA ASP A 36 -20.10 8.08 6.64
C ASP A 36 -19.23 6.86 6.26
N PHE A 37 -19.64 6.10 5.24
CA PHE A 37 -18.86 4.97 4.74
C PHE A 37 -17.58 5.40 4.02
N ILE A 38 -17.61 6.46 3.21
CA ILE A 38 -16.41 7.01 2.56
C ILE A 38 -15.42 7.53 3.62
N GLU A 39 -15.93 8.25 4.63
CA GLU A 39 -15.12 8.74 5.75
C GLU A 39 -14.50 7.56 6.52
N PHE A 40 -15.27 6.51 6.80
CA PHE A 40 -14.76 5.28 7.39
C PHE A 40 -13.66 4.61 6.54
N LEU A 41 -13.82 4.55 5.22
CA LEU A 41 -12.80 3.98 4.33
C LEU A 41 -11.51 4.81 4.33
N ALA A 42 -11.64 6.13 4.30
CA ALA A 42 -10.51 7.06 4.37
C ALA A 42 -9.78 6.95 5.72
N GLN A 43 -10.51 6.83 6.82
CA GLN A 43 -9.91 6.68 8.15
C GLN A 43 -9.26 5.31 8.30
N LYS A 44 -9.88 4.24 7.82
CA LYS A 44 -9.34 2.87 7.88
C LYS A 44 -8.05 2.70 7.08
N SER A 45 -7.86 3.44 6.00
CA SER A 45 -6.58 3.45 5.26
C SER A 45 -5.49 4.23 5.99
N GLN A 46 -5.85 5.28 6.73
CA GLN A 46 -4.90 6.08 7.53
C GLN A 46 -4.55 5.46 8.89
N LEU A 47 -5.46 4.68 9.48
CA LEU A 47 -5.33 4.14 10.84
C LEU A 47 -4.31 3.01 11.00
N ARG A 48 -3.84 2.42 9.90
CA ARG A 48 -2.87 1.34 9.96
C ARG A 48 -1.58 1.76 9.26
N PRO A 49 -0.47 1.92 9.99
CA PRO A 49 0.82 2.11 9.34
C PRO A 49 1.03 0.93 8.40
N SER A 50 1.35 1.25 7.16
CA SER A 50 1.72 0.29 6.14
C SER A 50 2.95 -0.48 6.59
N LEU A 51 3.25 -1.59 5.89
CA LEU A 51 4.50 -2.30 6.15
C LEU A 51 5.72 -1.38 5.97
N TRP A 52 5.65 -0.45 5.00
CA TRP A 52 6.69 0.53 4.76
C TRP A 52 6.82 1.54 5.89
N ASP A 53 5.73 2.08 6.40
CA ASP A 53 5.76 3.01 7.55
C ASP A 53 6.40 2.35 8.78
N LYS A 54 6.21 1.04 8.96
CA LYS A 54 6.86 0.28 10.03
C LYS A 54 8.35 0.08 9.78
N ILE A 55 8.75 -0.16 8.54
CA ILE A 55 10.17 -0.28 8.16
C ILE A 55 10.86 1.06 8.38
N ASP A 56 10.27 2.16 7.92
CA ASP A 56 10.81 3.52 8.08
C ASP A 56 10.97 3.87 9.56
N ALA A 57 9.96 3.57 10.39
CA ALA A 57 10.06 3.77 11.83
C ALA A 57 11.16 2.96 12.51
N ILE A 58 11.52 1.77 11.98
CA ILE A 58 12.65 0.96 12.48
C ILE A 58 13.96 1.54 12.00
N VAL A 59 14.05 1.91 10.72
CA VAL A 59 15.24 2.51 10.11
C VAL A 59 15.64 3.80 10.80
N GLU A 60 14.67 4.65 11.15
CA GLU A 60 14.91 5.92 11.86
C GLU A 60 15.53 5.73 13.27
N GLN A 61 15.31 4.57 13.90
CA GLN A 61 15.90 4.25 15.20
C GLN A 61 17.34 3.74 15.11
N ILE A 62 17.85 3.44 13.91
CA ILE A 62 19.18 2.89 13.70
C ILE A 62 20.17 4.04 13.48
N PRO A 63 21.22 4.18 14.31
CA PRO A 63 22.21 5.24 14.13
C PRO A 63 22.96 5.09 12.81
N GLU A 64 23.33 6.21 12.17
CA GLU A 64 24.03 6.21 10.87
C GLU A 64 25.29 5.32 10.87
N GLN A 65 26.04 5.31 11.98
CA GLN A 65 27.27 4.53 12.11
C GLN A 65 27.04 3.01 12.10
N ALA A 66 25.84 2.55 12.44
CA ALA A 66 25.52 1.12 12.38
C ALA A 66 25.37 0.65 10.93
N TRP A 67 24.98 1.53 10.00
CA TRP A 67 24.87 1.20 8.59
C TRP A 67 26.23 0.93 7.93
N ASP A 68 27.29 1.59 8.41
CA ASP A 68 28.66 1.41 7.90
C ASP A 68 29.23 0.02 8.16
N VAL A 69 28.73 -0.66 9.20
CA VAL A 69 29.18 -2.01 9.60
C VAL A 69 28.36 -3.10 8.90
N LEU A 70 27.21 -2.75 8.31
CA LEU A 70 26.35 -3.72 7.67
C LEU A 70 26.92 -4.20 6.34
N PRO A 71 26.78 -5.50 6.03
CA PRO A 71 27.28 -6.04 4.79
C PRO A 71 26.43 -5.60 3.59
N THR A 72 27.09 -5.07 2.56
CA THR A 72 26.43 -4.57 1.33
C THR A 72 25.75 -5.67 0.52
N ASP A 73 26.13 -6.94 0.74
CA ASP A 73 25.53 -8.11 0.09
C ASP A 73 24.32 -8.68 0.87
N GLY A 74 23.76 -7.92 1.81
CA GLY A 74 22.57 -8.32 2.56
C GLY A 74 22.81 -9.57 3.42
N SER A 75 24.05 -9.81 3.83
CA SER A 75 24.46 -11.00 4.57
C SER A 75 24.29 -12.32 3.81
N GLU A 76 24.34 -12.34 2.46
CA GLU A 76 24.19 -13.59 1.67
C GLU A 76 25.09 -14.72 2.17
N GLN A 77 26.27 -14.39 2.70
CA GLN A 77 27.28 -15.34 3.17
C GLN A 77 27.29 -15.46 4.69
N HIS A 78 26.31 -16.19 5.21
CA HIS A 78 26.11 -16.34 6.65
C HIS A 78 27.36 -16.86 7.37
N ASP A 79 28.07 -17.83 6.78
CA ASP A 79 29.27 -18.42 7.38
C ASP A 79 30.41 -17.41 7.54
N HIS A 80 30.51 -16.47 6.60
CA HIS A 80 31.50 -15.39 6.67
C HIS A 80 31.18 -14.44 7.84
N TYR A 81 29.91 -14.03 7.98
CA TYR A 81 29.51 -13.05 8.99
C TYR A 81 29.32 -13.64 10.39
N LEU A 82 28.93 -14.92 10.51
CA LEU A 82 28.71 -15.59 11.79
C LEU A 82 29.95 -16.31 12.33
N TYR A 83 30.76 -16.91 11.43
CA TYR A 83 31.88 -17.77 11.83
C TYR A 83 33.24 -17.29 11.33
N GLY A 84 33.30 -16.18 10.59
CA GLY A 84 34.55 -15.66 10.04
C GLY A 84 35.13 -16.50 8.90
N ALA A 85 34.31 -17.34 8.25
CA ALA A 85 34.72 -18.10 7.08
C ALA A 85 35.18 -17.15 5.94
N PRO A 86 36.06 -17.59 5.01
CA PRO A 86 36.47 -16.75 3.89
C PRO A 86 35.28 -16.36 3.00
N LYS A 87 35.25 -15.10 2.56
CA LYS A 87 34.21 -14.59 1.65
C LYS A 87 34.34 -15.23 0.28
N GLN A 88 33.30 -15.93 -0.15
CA GLN A 88 33.14 -16.51 -1.48
C GLN A 88 32.79 -15.40 -2.47
N GLN A 89 33.57 -15.24 -3.53
CA GLN A 89 33.19 -14.36 -4.65
C GLN A 89 32.44 -15.21 -5.68
N LYS A 90 31.21 -14.79 -6.01
CA LYS A 90 30.45 -15.34 -7.15
C LYS A 90 30.86 -14.67 -8.45
#